data_AF-A0A7J3XG81-F1
#
_entry.id   AF-A0A7J3XG81-F1
#
_cell.length_a   1.000
_cell.length_b   1.000
_cell.length_c   1.000
_cell.angle_alpha   90.00
_cell.angle_beta   90.00
_cell.angle_gamma   90.00
#
_symmetry.space_group_name_H-M   'P 1'
#
loop_
_entity.id
_entity.type
_entity.pdbx_description
1 polymer ?
#
loop_
_entity_poly.entity_id
_entity_poly.type
_entity_poly.pdbx_seq_one_letter_code
_entity_poly.pdbx_strand_id
1 'polypeptide(L)'
;MQQLSSIDEVRRLIYHNKIAVVVYLGSDEELNSYVTRVVRSVESVSKSAIAYGLYRVGGSSRETVVVVYVDGREVLEQRYYFMNLDLDVKALKIGIRSVISALGLTAPF
;
A
#
# COMPACT_ATOMS: atom_id res chain seq x y z
N MET A 1 0.87 10.09 -3.69
CA MET A 1 0.23 9.41 -2.56
C MET A 1 -0.45 10.43 -1.65
N GLN A 2 -1.71 10.18 -1.28
CA GLN A 2 -2.54 11.07 -0.48
C GLN A 2 -2.38 10.80 1.04
N GLN A 3 -2.34 11.84 1.86
CA GLN A 3 -2.48 11.71 3.31
C GLN A 3 -3.96 11.60 3.67
N LEU A 4 -4.33 10.60 4.45
CA LEU A 4 -5.69 10.31 4.87
C LEU A 4 -5.80 10.56 6.38
N SER A 5 -6.75 11.40 6.75
CA SER A 5 -6.97 11.90 8.12
C SER A 5 -7.99 11.08 8.90
N SER A 6 -8.81 10.26 8.21
CA SER A 6 -9.89 9.49 8.81
C SER A 6 -10.13 8.16 8.09
N ILE A 7 -10.78 7.23 8.81
CA ILE A 7 -11.20 5.96 8.23
C ILE A 7 -12.19 6.13 7.06
N ASP A 8 -12.98 7.21 7.05
CA ASP A 8 -13.90 7.49 5.95
C ASP A 8 -13.17 7.98 4.70
N GLU A 9 -12.01 8.64 4.83
CA GLU A 9 -11.12 8.92 3.70
C GLU A 9 -10.47 7.67 3.14
N VAL A 10 -10.07 6.73 4.01
CA VAL A 10 -9.58 5.40 3.59
C VAL A 10 -10.65 4.66 2.79
N ARG A 11 -11.88 4.58 3.30
CA ARG A 11 -13.02 3.96 2.60
C ARG A 11 -13.30 4.62 1.26
N ARG A 12 -13.31 5.96 1.20
CA ARG A 12 -13.52 6.71 -0.06
C ARG A 12 -12.43 6.41 -1.09
N LEU A 13 -11.15 6.36 -0.68
CA LEU A 13 -10.05 6.00 -1.57
C LEU A 13 -10.26 4.59 -2.14
N ILE A 14 -10.62 3.63 -1.28
CA ILE A 14 -10.82 2.22 -1.65
C ILE A 14 -12.01 2.05 -2.61
N TYR A 15 -13.15 2.67 -2.34
CA TYR A 15 -14.37 2.45 -3.15
C TYR A 15 -14.42 3.25 -4.45
N HIS A 16 -13.69 4.36 -4.56
CA HIS A 16 -13.64 5.14 -5.81
C HIS A 16 -12.60 4.64 -6.81
N ASN A 17 -11.71 3.74 -6.42
CA ASN A 17 -10.62 3.27 -7.26
C ASN A 17 -10.70 1.76 -7.45
N LYS A 18 -10.45 1.31 -8.69
CA LYS A 18 -10.39 -0.11 -9.01
C LYS A 18 -9.31 -0.83 -8.21
N ILE A 19 -8.15 -0.18 -8.06
CA ILE A 19 -7.02 -0.66 -7.26
C ILE A 19 -6.58 0.46 -6.32
N ALA A 20 -6.51 0.16 -5.03
CA ALA A 20 -6.01 1.08 -4.02
C ALA A 20 -4.96 0.41 -3.14
N VAL A 21 -3.93 1.15 -2.76
CA VAL A 21 -2.92 0.74 -1.79
C VAL A 21 -2.97 1.70 -0.61
N VAL A 22 -3.18 1.16 0.58
CA VAL A 22 -3.22 1.95 1.82
C VAL A 22 -2.08 1.50 2.71
N VAL A 23 -1.27 2.45 3.16
CA VAL A 23 -0.26 2.21 4.18
C VAL A 23 -0.84 2.65 5.51
N TYR A 24 -1.01 1.69 6.41
CA TYR A 24 -1.41 1.91 7.79
C TYR A 24 -0.14 2.15 8.60
N LEU A 25 0.08 3.40 9.01
CA LEU A 25 1.25 3.83 9.76
C LEU A 25 1.02 3.60 11.26
N GLY A 26 1.95 2.87 11.88
CA GLY A 26 1.96 2.63 13.32
C GLY A 26 2.68 3.73 14.10
N SER A 27 3.09 3.42 15.32
CA SER A 27 3.83 4.34 16.19
C SER A 27 5.35 4.36 15.97
N ASP A 28 5.89 3.46 15.14
CA ASP A 28 7.33 3.41 14.82
C ASP A 28 7.64 4.34 13.62
N GLU A 29 8.22 5.51 13.90
CA GLU A 29 8.47 6.52 12.87
C GLU A 29 9.60 6.14 11.89
N GLU A 30 10.57 5.34 12.32
CA GLU A 30 11.64 4.87 11.44
C GLU A 30 11.07 3.89 10.43
N LEU A 31 10.28 2.93 10.91
CA LEU A 31 9.59 1.97 10.05
C LEU A 31 8.57 2.67 9.14
N ASN A 32 7.77 3.60 9.66
CA ASN A 32 6.83 4.40 8.88
C ASN A 32 7.52 5.10 7.70
N SER A 33 8.65 5.77 7.97
CA SER A 33 9.44 6.48 6.97
C SER A 33 10.02 5.52 5.93
N TYR A 34 10.55 4.39 6.39
CA TYR A 34 11.10 3.35 5.52
C TYR A 34 10.04 2.78 4.57
N VAL A 35 8.90 2.33 5.08
CA VAL A 35 7.81 1.74 4.29
C VAL A 35 7.21 2.76 3.32
N THR A 36 7.07 4.01 3.76
CA THR A 36 6.64 5.11 2.89
C THR A 36 7.56 5.27 1.67
N ARG A 37 8.89 5.10 1.83
CA ARG A 37 9.85 5.12 0.71
C ARG A 37 9.65 3.93 -0.22
N VAL A 38 9.45 2.72 0.32
CA VAL A 38 9.17 1.51 -0.48
C VAL A 38 7.93 1.73 -1.37
N VAL A 39 6.83 2.20 -0.79
CA VAL A 39 5.57 2.41 -1.51
C VAL A 39 5.69 3.53 -2.54
N ARG A 40 6.40 4.63 -2.23
CA ARG A 40 6.69 5.71 -3.20
C ARG A 40 7.48 5.21 -4.41
N SER A 41 8.43 4.31 -4.21
CA SER A 41 9.18 3.71 -5.32
C SER A 41 8.26 2.91 -6.24
N VAL A 42 7.26 2.21 -5.69
CA VAL A 42 6.25 1.48 -6.50
C VAL A 42 5.26 2.45 -7.18
N GLU A 43 4.81 3.48 -6.47
CA GLU A 43 3.92 4.53 -7.01
C GLU A 43 4.54 5.20 -8.24
N SER A 44 5.85 5.49 -8.21
CA SER A 44 6.52 6.18 -9.32
C SER A 44 6.47 5.44 -10.66
N VAL A 45 6.22 4.12 -10.65
CA VAL A 45 6.20 3.27 -11.86
C VAL A 45 4.82 2.75 -12.22
N SER A 46 3.77 3.00 -11.41
CA SER A 46 2.43 2.45 -11.63
C SER A 46 1.50 3.29 -12.53
N LYS A 47 2.02 4.36 -13.15
CA LYS A 47 1.36 5.16 -14.19
C LYS A 47 -0.10 5.57 -13.87
N SER A 48 -0.36 5.92 -12.61
CA SER A 48 -1.70 6.31 -12.10
C SER A 48 -2.77 5.22 -12.10
N ALA A 49 -2.41 3.96 -12.37
CA ALA A 49 -3.37 2.84 -12.36
C ALA A 49 -3.76 2.38 -10.94
N ILE A 50 -3.00 2.81 -9.93
CA ILE A 50 -3.19 2.48 -8.51
C ILE A 50 -3.30 3.79 -7.74
N ALA A 51 -4.34 3.90 -6.91
CA ALA A 51 -4.45 4.99 -5.95
C ALA A 51 -3.69 4.66 -4.66
N TYR A 52 -2.93 5.61 -4.11
CA TYR A 52 -2.12 5.40 -2.91
C TYR A 52 -2.53 6.32 -1.77
N GLY A 53 -2.71 5.76 -0.58
CA GLY A 53 -3.05 6.47 0.65
C GLY A 53 -2.12 6.14 1.81
N LEU A 54 -1.82 7.13 2.64
CA LEU A 54 -1.19 6.98 3.95
C LEU A 54 -2.21 7.27 5.04
N TYR A 55 -2.41 6.37 5.99
CA TYR A 55 -3.32 6.55 7.10
C TYR A 55 -2.61 6.22 8.41
N ARG A 56 -2.56 7.17 9.34
CA ARG A 56 -2.00 6.93 10.68
C ARG A 56 -3.04 6.30 11.58
N VAL A 57 -2.75 5.10 12.06
CA VAL A 57 -3.64 4.38 12.97
C VAL A 57 -3.54 5.02 14.35
N GLY A 58 -4.67 5.51 14.88
CA GLY A 58 -4.74 5.98 16.25
C GLY A 58 -4.58 4.82 17.23
N GLY A 59 -3.52 4.82 18.04
CA GLY A 59 -3.28 3.80 19.07
C GLY A 59 -1.80 3.44 19.27
N SER A 60 -1.54 2.45 20.11
CA SER A 60 -0.20 1.95 20.47
C SER A 60 0.33 0.86 19.53
N SER A 61 -0.29 0.65 18.36
CA SER A 61 0.20 -0.32 17.39
C SER A 61 1.51 0.16 16.78
N ARG A 62 2.58 -0.63 16.96
CA ARG A 62 3.87 -0.36 16.31
C ARG A 62 3.90 -0.80 14.85
N GLU A 63 2.92 -1.58 14.40
CA GLU A 63 2.95 -2.21 13.08
C GLU A 63 2.66 -1.20 11.98
N THR A 64 3.56 -1.16 10.99
CA THR A 64 3.33 -0.47 9.72
C THR A 64 2.98 -1.50 8.66
N VAL A 65 1.81 -1.39 8.06
CA VAL A 65 1.27 -2.41 7.15
C VAL A 65 0.91 -1.79 5.82
N VAL A 66 1.27 -2.45 4.72
CA VAL A 66 0.79 -2.09 3.38
C VAL A 66 -0.33 -3.05 2.99
N VAL A 67 -1.50 -2.51 2.67
CA VAL A 67 -2.66 -3.29 2.26
C VAL A 67 -3.07 -2.88 0.84
N VAL A 68 -3.36 -3.88 0.00
CA VAL A 68 -3.83 -3.70 -1.37
C VAL A 68 -5.29 -4.11 -1.45
N TYR A 69 -6.08 -3.24 -2.06
CA TYR A 69 -7.49 -3.44 -2.32
C TYR A 69 -7.75 -3.49 -3.83
N VAL A 70 -8.61 -4.42 -4.26
CA VAL A 70 -9.15 -4.49 -5.62
C VAL A 70 -10.66 -4.56 -5.54
N ASP A 71 -11.35 -3.65 -6.24
CA ASP A 71 -12.82 -3.52 -6.23
C ASP A 71 -13.40 -3.51 -4.79
N GLY A 72 -12.74 -2.76 -3.91
CA GLY A 72 -13.14 -2.61 -2.51
C GLY A 72 -12.77 -3.77 -1.57
N ARG A 73 -12.17 -4.86 -2.08
CA ARG A 73 -11.79 -6.04 -1.29
C ARG A 73 -10.30 -6.04 -1.00
N GLU A 74 -9.94 -6.37 0.23
CA GLU A 74 -8.55 -6.63 0.59
C GLU A 74 -8.06 -7.91 -0.09
N VAL A 75 -6.90 -7.85 -0.73
CA VAL A 75 -6.36 -8.96 -1.53
C VAL A 75 -4.87 -9.24 -1.29
N LEU A 76 -4.15 -8.30 -0.69
CA LEU A 76 -2.77 -8.48 -0.25
C LEU A 76 -2.55 -7.63 1.00
N GLU A 77 -1.86 -8.23 1.96
CA GLU A 77 -1.31 -7.56 3.12
C GLU A 77 0.18 -7.88 3.20
N GLN A 78 1.03 -6.85 3.28
CA GLN A 78 2.45 -7.03 3.51
C GLN A 78 2.80 -6.49 4.91
N ARG A 79 3.27 -7.42 5.74
CA ARG A 79 3.88 -7.17 7.05
C ARG A 79 5.32 -7.65 7.03
N TYR A 80 6.13 -7.03 7.88
CA TYR A 80 7.56 -7.30 8.05
C TYR A 80 8.39 -6.96 6.80
N TYR A 81 9.50 -6.27 7.01
CA TYR A 81 10.32 -5.72 5.94
C TYR A 81 11.76 -6.16 6.12
N PHE A 82 12.45 -6.41 5.01
CA PHE A 82 13.86 -6.81 5.02
C PHE A 82 14.79 -5.66 5.44
N MET A 83 14.26 -4.44 5.52
CA MET A 83 15.04 -3.20 5.67
C MET A 83 16.04 -3.03 4.51
N ASN A 84 15.71 -3.59 3.34
CA ASN A 84 16.47 -3.48 2.11
C ASN A 84 15.54 -2.96 1.00
N LEU A 85 15.71 -1.69 0.63
CA LEU A 85 14.78 -0.96 -0.24
C LEU A 85 14.50 -1.71 -1.56
N ASP A 86 15.53 -2.25 -2.20
CA ASP A 86 15.39 -2.92 -3.49
C ASP A 86 14.62 -4.25 -3.36
N LEU A 87 14.91 -5.03 -2.32
CA LEU A 87 14.22 -6.28 -2.05
C LEU A 87 12.75 -6.05 -1.67
N ASP A 88 12.49 -5.08 -0.78
CA ASP A 88 11.14 -4.75 -0.32
C ASP A 88 10.28 -4.15 -1.45
N VAL A 89 10.86 -3.30 -2.31
CA VAL A 89 10.18 -2.80 -3.53
C VAL A 89 9.87 -3.94 -4.49
N LYS A 90 10.83 -4.84 -4.71
CA LYS A 90 10.64 -6.00 -5.59
C LYS A 90 9.56 -6.93 -5.05
N ALA A 91 9.58 -7.23 -3.75
CA ALA A 91 8.58 -8.06 -3.09
C ALA A 91 7.18 -7.46 -3.24
N LEU A 92 7.02 -6.16 -2.95
CA LEU A 92 5.72 -5.48 -3.06
C LEU A 92 5.21 -5.47 -4.51
N LYS A 93 6.08 -5.19 -5.49
CA LYS A 93 5.71 -5.25 -6.92
C LYS A 93 5.25 -6.65 -7.33
N ILE A 94 5.98 -7.70 -6.92
CA ILE A 94 5.63 -9.08 -7.24
C ILE A 94 4.28 -9.45 -6.61
N GLY A 95 4.07 -9.10 -5.34
CA GLY A 95 2.80 -9.35 -4.63
C GLY A 95 1.63 -8.68 -5.33
N ILE A 96 1.73 -7.37 -5.59
CA ILE A 96 0.70 -6.60 -6.31
C ILE A 96 0.42 -7.21 -7.68
N ARG A 97 1.47 -7.49 -8.47
CA ARG A 97 1.33 -8.08 -9.82
C ARG A 97 0.65 -9.44 -9.77
N SER A 98 1.06 -10.32 -8.86
CA SER A 98 0.51 -11.68 -8.75
C SER A 98 -0.99 -11.64 -8.47
N VAL A 99 -1.41 -10.78 -7.54
CA VAL A 99 -2.80 -10.69 -7.11
C VAL A 99 -3.68 -10.04 -8.18
N ILE A 100 -3.21 -8.96 -8.80
CA ILE A 100 -3.93 -8.29 -9.92
C ILE A 100 -4.11 -9.27 -11.09
N SER A 101 -3.05 -9.98 -11.48
CA SER A 101 -3.10 -10.96 -12.57
C SER A 101 -4.05 -12.12 -12.26
N ALA A 102 -4.07 -12.61 -11.02
CA ALA A 102 -4.98 -13.67 -10.59
C ALA A 102 -6.47 -13.25 -10.69
N LEU A 103 -6.74 -11.94 -10.61
CA LEU A 103 -8.07 -11.35 -10.80
C LEU A 103 -8.38 -10.99 -12.27
N GLY A 104 -7.52 -11.40 -13.21
CA GLY A 104 -7.71 -11.16 -14.65
C GLY A 104 -7.44 -9.72 -15.08
N LEU A 105 -6.74 -8.94 -14.26
CA LEU A 105 -6.39 -7.55 -14.55
C LEU A 105 -4.95 -7.44 -15.06
N THR A 106 -4.67 -6.43 -15.89
CA THR A 106 -3.30 -6.14 -16.33
C THR A 106 -2.55 -5.38 -15.25
N ALA A 107 -1.41 -5.91 -14.81
CA ALA A 107 -0.56 -5.23 -13.83
C ALA A 107 0.07 -3.97 -14.42
N PRO A 108 0.18 -2.88 -13.63
CA PRO A 108 0.63 -1.58 -14.14
C PRO A 108 2.15 -1.42 -14.22
N PHE A 109 2.91 -2.49 -13.98
CA PHE A 109 4.37 -2.53 -14.08
C PHE A 109 4.88 -3.96 -14.23
#